data_AF-A0A2H0VXA6-F1
#
_entry.id   AF-A0A2H0VXA6-F1
#
_cell.length_a   1.000
_cell.length_b   1.000
_cell.length_c   1.000
_cell.angle_alpha   90.00
_cell.angle_beta   90.00
_cell.angle_gamma   90.00
#
_symmetry.space_group_name_H-M   'P 1'
#
loop_
_entity.id
_entity.type
_entity.pdbx_description
1 polymer ?
#
loop_
_entity_poly.entity_id
_entity_poly.type
_entity_poly.pdbx_seq_one_letter_code
_entity_poly.pdbx_strand_id
1 'polypeptide(L)' 'EEIIGIMQEKKLSRLPVIDKNSHLKGIVTRTDIVRALGKK' A
#
# COMPACT_ATOMS: atom_id res chain seq x y z
N GLU A 1 8.93 -5.70 -2.08
CA GLU A 1 9.53 -4.93 -0.96
C GLU A 1 9.43 -3.42 -1.14
N GLU A 2 9.45 -2.91 -2.37
CA GLU A 2 9.46 -1.49 -2.71
C GLU A 2 8.39 -0.61 -2.01
N ILE A 3 7.14 -1.10 -1.93
CA ILE A 3 6.04 -0.38 -1.27
C ILE A 3 6.29 -0.19 0.24
N ILE A 4 6.83 -1.20 0.91
CA ILE A 4 7.10 -1.14 2.36
C ILE A 4 8.22 -0.14 2.65
N GLY A 5 9.26 -0.11 1.80
CA GLY A 5 10.35 0.86 1.90
C GLY A 5 9.85 2.30 1.82
N ILE A 6 9.03 2.61 0.82
CA ILE A 6 8.43 3.95 0.64
C ILE A 6 7.57 4.35 1.84
N MET A 7 6.76 3.42 2.36
CA MET A 7 5.94 3.68 3.55
C MET A 7 6.78 3.96 4.80
N GLN A 8 7.92 3.27 4.95
CA GLN A 8 8.85 3.51 6.06
C GLN A 8 9.54 4.87 5.95
N GLU A 9 10.12 5.16 4.79
CA GLU A 9 10.86 6.40 4.55
C GLU A 9 9.97 7.63 4.75
N LYS A 10 8.76 7.60 4.20
CA LYS A 10 7.81 8.72 4.28
C LYS A 10 6.92 8.69 5.52
N LYS A 11 7.13 7.73 6.44
CA LYS A 11 6.30 7.52 7.65
C LYS A 11 4.79 7.42 7.34
N LEU A 12 4.44 6.79 6.22
CA LEU A 12 3.06 6.66 5.77
C LEU A 12 2.44 5.35 6.29
N SER A 13 1.26 5.45 6.88
CA SER A 13 0.51 4.28 7.35
C SER A 13 -0.37 3.64 6.26
N ARG A 14 -0.62 4.38 5.17
CA ARG A 14 -1.52 3.99 4.07
C ARG A 14 -1.05 4.60 2.75
N LEU A 15 -1.38 3.95 1.64
CA LEU A 15 -1.09 4.44 0.28
C LEU A 15 -2.36 4.40 -0.58
N PRO A 16 -2.65 5.45 -1.36
CA PRO A 16 -3.74 5.40 -2.34
C PRO A 16 -3.33 4.53 -3.53
N VAL A 17 -4.28 3.75 -4.05
CA VAL A 17 -4.16 3.01 -5.30
C VAL A 17 -4.92 3.80 -6.36
N ILE A 18 -4.22 4.24 -7.39
CA ILE A 18 -4.78 4.99 -8.52
C ILE A 18 -4.70 4.16 -9.80
N ASP A 19 -5.62 4.39 -10.73
CA ASP A 19 -5.52 3.83 -12.08
C ASP A 19 -4.65 4.69 -13.01
N LYS A 20 -4.47 4.22 -14.25
CA LYS A 20 -3.66 4.91 -15.27
C LYS A 20 -4.20 6.30 -15.65
N ASN A 21 -5.47 6.56 -15.37
CA ASN A 21 -6.12 7.84 -15.63
C ASN A 21 -6.15 8.73 -14.38
N SER A 22 -5.35 8.41 -13.36
CA SER A 22 -5.27 9.11 -12.07
C SER A 22 -6.56 9.07 -11.23
N HIS A 23 -7.47 8.13 -11.49
CA HIS A 23 -8.64 7.96 -10.63
C HIS A 23 -8.31 7.09 -9.42
N LEU A 24 -8.75 7.52 -8.24
CA LEU A 24 -8.62 6.74 -7.00
C LEU A 24 -9.44 5.45 -7.10
N LYS A 25 -8.76 4.31 -7.02
CA LYS A 25 -9.38 2.98 -6.96
C LYS A 25 -9.55 2.48 -5.53
N GLY A 26 -8.73 2.94 -4.60
CA GLY A 26 -8.82 2.53 -3.20
C GLY A 26 -7.62 2.95 -2.37
N ILE A 27 -7.50 2.37 -1.18
CA ILE A 27 -6.41 2.62 -0.24
C ILE A 27 -5.90 1.27 0.25
N VAL A 28 -4.58 1.11 0.29
CA VAL A 28 -3.91 -0.04 0.92
C VAL A 28 -3.25 0.40 2.23
N THR A 29 -3.44 -0.39 3.28
CA THR A 29 -2.80 -0.17 4.59
C THR A 29 -1.73 -1.20 4.86
N ARG A 30 -0.86 -0.93 5.84
CA ARG A 30 0.11 -1.93 6.33
C ARG A 30 -0.55 -3.24 6.73
N THR A 31 -1.73 -3.19 7.35
CA THR A 31 -2.47 -4.38 7.79
C THR A 31 -2.90 -5.23 6.60
N ASP A 32 -3.30 -4.59 5.49
CA ASP A 32 -3.67 -5.30 4.26
C ASP A 32 -2.47 -6.02 3.64
N ILE A 33 -1.30 -5.37 3.64
CA ILE A 33 -0.03 -5.96 3.17
C ILE A 33 0.34 -7.17 4.04
N VAL A 34 0.29 -7.05 5.37
CA VAL A 34 0.60 -8.17 6.28
C VAL A 34 -0.39 -9.33 6.10
N ARG A 35 -1.68 -9.03 5.94
CA ARG A 35 -2.71 -10.05 5.66
C ARG A 35 -2.47 -10.75 4.33
N ALA A 36 -2.06 -10.02 3.29
CA ALA A 36 -1.79 -10.59 1.97
C ALA A 36 -0.54 -11.49 1.98
N LEU A 37 0.52 -11.08 2.68
CA LEU A 37 1.76 -11.86 2.82
C LEU A 37 1.61 -13.06 3.77
N GLY A 38 0.72 -12.97 4.75
CA GLY A 38 0.46 -14.03 5.73
C GLY A 38 -0.49 -15.13 5.24
N LYS A 39 -1.13 -14.98 4.07
CA LYS A 39 -1.87 -16.07 3.45
C LYS A 39 -0.89 -17.02 2.77
N LYS A 40 -0.68 -18.18 3.40
CA LYS A 40 -0.17 -19.39 2.74
C LYS A 40 -1.22 -19.98 1.81
#